data_AF-A0A534RAU0-F1
#
_entry.id   AF-A0A534RAU0-F1
#
_cell.length_a   1.000
_cell.length_b   1.000
_cell.length_c   1.000
_cell.angle_alpha   90.00
_cell.angle_beta   90.00
_cell.angle_gamma   90.00
#
_symmetry.space_group_name_H-M   'P 1'
#
loop_
_entity.id
_entity.type
_entity.pdbx_description
1 polymer ?
#
loop_
_entity_poly.entity_id
_entity_poly.type
_entity_poly.pdbx_seq_one_letter_code
_entity_poly.pdbx_strand_id
1 'polypeptide(L)'
;MHHIVPVWADESRARDHANLTTLCGACHHELHGRELEYVERLGGPPVDASWQRRPRVAWNNLTVAKLVRIERFEYVGEKRTYDLEVRGRHHNFIANGIVTHNSLNEYSGRYSLMPLLFYRPAPEQIQAQSASNRQGRSGAPLEAIYPEAIERWERVRQLAAEQYAWLVERDVARELARIDLPLSTYTQWYWKIDLHNLFHFLSVRADPHAQYEIRAYARIIAGMLKRVAPLSFEAWVDYELCGAHLSRAELGALRRLLRVADGDIESPGAARVTAEELAALGLSKREIEELCAKLAKPPATDDFDLDLAAARPAEHFARLMEAAVPRVDRR
;
A
#
# COMPACT_ATOMS: atom_id res chain seq x y z
N MET A 1 -20.29 -3.54 -23.90
CA MET A 1 -19.66 -4.11 -25.12
C MET A 1 -19.68 -5.61 -24.94
N HIS A 2 -20.07 -6.37 -25.97
CA HIS A 2 -20.28 -7.82 -25.91
C HIS A 2 -19.81 -8.44 -27.23
N HIS A 3 -19.33 -9.69 -27.21
CA HIS A 3 -18.95 -10.41 -28.42
C HIS A 3 -20.17 -11.02 -29.11
N ILE A 4 -20.36 -10.76 -30.41
CA ILE A 4 -21.48 -11.29 -31.20
C ILE A 4 -21.42 -12.83 -31.24
N VAL A 5 -20.25 -13.37 -31.60
CA VAL A 5 -19.88 -14.78 -31.42
C VAL A 5 -19.07 -14.90 -30.14
N PRO A 6 -19.52 -15.69 -29.15
CA PRO A 6 -18.80 -15.85 -27.90
C PRO A 6 -17.38 -16.37 -28.11
N VAL A 7 -16.40 -15.78 -27.42
CA VAL A 7 -14.99 -16.14 -27.54
C VAL A 7 -14.73 -17.61 -27.25
N TRP A 8 -15.49 -18.20 -26.33
CA TRP A 8 -15.38 -19.62 -26.00
C TRP A 8 -15.88 -20.54 -27.13
N ALA A 9 -16.71 -20.04 -28.05
CA ALA A 9 -17.23 -20.78 -29.19
C ALA A 9 -16.31 -20.65 -30.42
N ASP A 10 -15.68 -19.49 -30.61
CA ASP A 10 -14.65 -19.27 -31.64
C ASP A 10 -13.58 -18.28 -31.13
N GLU A 11 -12.46 -18.81 -30.63
CA GLU A 11 -11.37 -18.01 -30.05
C GLU A 11 -10.67 -17.13 -31.10
N SER A 12 -10.69 -17.52 -32.38
CA SER A 12 -10.05 -16.76 -33.46
C SER A 12 -10.65 -15.36 -33.61
N ARG A 13 -11.91 -15.18 -33.20
CA ARG A 13 -12.65 -13.91 -33.25
C ARG A 13 -12.55 -13.09 -31.97
N ALA A 14 -11.74 -13.49 -30.99
CA ALA A 14 -11.63 -12.80 -29.70
C ALA A 14 -11.23 -11.32 -29.82
N ARG A 15 -10.41 -11.01 -30.83
CA ARG A 15 -9.85 -9.68 -31.10
C ARG A 15 -10.42 -9.03 -32.38
N ASP A 16 -11.41 -9.66 -33.01
CA ASP A 16 -12.04 -9.11 -34.20
C ASP A 16 -13.01 -7.99 -33.79
N HIS A 17 -12.74 -6.77 -34.25
CA HIS A 17 -13.60 -5.61 -33.98
C HIS A 17 -15.00 -5.77 -34.58
N ALA A 18 -15.14 -6.51 -35.69
CA ALA A 18 -16.44 -6.80 -36.30
C ALA A 18 -17.25 -7.82 -35.48
N ASN A 19 -16.62 -8.50 -34.52
CA ASN A 19 -17.26 -9.41 -33.59
C ASN A 19 -17.72 -8.73 -32.29
N LEU A 20 -17.73 -7.39 -32.22
CA LEU A 20 -18.12 -6.63 -31.04
C LEU A 20 -19.41 -5.85 -31.30
N THR A 21 -20.32 -5.87 -30.32
CA THR A 21 -21.55 -5.07 -30.32
C THR A 21 -21.77 -4.39 -28.97
N THR A 22 -22.69 -3.44 -28.92
CA THR A 22 -23.11 -2.76 -27.70
C THR A 22 -24.52 -3.18 -27.33
N LEU A 23 -24.69 -3.58 -26.07
CA LEU A 23 -25.96 -3.98 -25.49
C LEU A 23 -26.27 -3.07 -24.30
N CYS A 24 -27.53 -2.76 -24.07
CA CYS A 24 -27.96 -2.15 -22.82
C CYS A 24 -27.88 -3.18 -21.68
N GLY A 25 -27.95 -2.72 -20.42
CA GLY A 25 -27.84 -3.60 -19.25
C GLY A 25 -28.89 -4.71 -19.21
N ALA A 26 -30.14 -4.41 -19.59
CA ALA A 26 -31.23 -5.39 -19.63
C ALA A 26 -30.97 -6.48 -20.69
N CYS A 27 -30.60 -6.10 -21.91
CA CYS A 27 -30.26 -7.05 -22.98
C CYS A 27 -29.05 -7.91 -22.63
N HIS A 28 -28.04 -7.33 -21.97
CA HIS A 28 -26.86 -8.08 -21.53
C HIS A 28 -27.20 -9.13 -20.46
N HIS A 29 -28.12 -8.81 -19.54
CA HIS A 29 -28.57 -9.75 -18.51
C HIS A 29 -29.40 -10.89 -19.11
N GLU A 30 -30.27 -10.59 -20.07
CA GLU A 30 -31.13 -11.57 -20.73
C GLU A 30 -30.33 -12.60 -21.57
N LEU A 31 -29.24 -12.16 -22.19
CA LEU A 31 -28.39 -12.96 -23.07
C LEU A 31 -27.46 -13.90 -22.31
N HIS A 32 -27.08 -13.56 -21.07
CA HIS A 32 -26.12 -14.32 -20.26
C HIS A 32 -26.57 -15.79 -20.05
N GLY A 33 -25.75 -16.74 -20.49
CA GLY A 33 -26.05 -18.19 -20.45
C GLY A 33 -26.91 -18.71 -21.60
N ARG A 34 -27.31 -17.87 -22.55
CA ARG A 34 -28.03 -18.19 -23.80
C ARG A 34 -27.33 -17.57 -25.02
N GLU A 35 -26.02 -17.37 -24.93
CA GLU A 35 -25.26 -16.56 -25.88
C GLU A 35 -25.39 -17.08 -27.32
N LEU A 36 -25.42 -18.41 -27.52
CA LEU A 36 -25.55 -19.04 -28.84
C LEU A 36 -26.90 -18.74 -29.52
N GLU A 37 -27.99 -18.64 -28.76
CA GLU A 37 -29.34 -18.35 -29.30
C GLU A 37 -29.42 -16.91 -29.85
N TYR A 38 -28.51 -16.05 -29.43
CA TYR A 38 -28.49 -14.64 -29.77
C TYR A 38 -27.46 -14.29 -30.86
N VAL A 39 -26.58 -15.22 -31.26
CA VAL A 39 -25.55 -14.96 -32.27
C VAL A 39 -26.17 -14.45 -33.57
N GLU A 40 -27.15 -15.17 -34.12
CA GLU A 40 -27.84 -14.76 -35.36
C GLU A 40 -28.61 -13.45 -35.17
N ARG A 41 -29.25 -13.26 -34.01
CA ARG A 41 -29.99 -12.02 -33.68
C ARG A 41 -29.08 -10.80 -33.58
N LEU A 42 -27.82 -11.00 -33.21
CA LEU A 42 -26.79 -9.96 -33.16
C LEU A 42 -26.04 -9.81 -34.49
N GLY A 43 -26.46 -10.52 -35.54
CA GLY A 43 -25.87 -10.44 -36.89
C GLY A 43 -24.64 -11.32 -37.10
N GLY A 44 -24.37 -12.27 -36.19
CA GLY A 44 -23.29 -13.24 -36.32
C GLY A 44 -23.66 -14.43 -37.21
N PRO A 45 -22.67 -15.15 -37.77
CA PRO A 45 -22.91 -16.38 -38.50
C PRO A 45 -23.40 -17.50 -37.55
N PRO A 46 -24.13 -18.52 -38.05
CA PRO A 46 -24.48 -19.68 -37.24
C PRO A 46 -23.23 -20.36 -36.69
N VAL A 47 -23.24 -20.69 -35.40
CA VAL A 47 -22.11 -21.33 -34.71
C VAL A 47 -22.53 -22.72 -34.26
N ASP A 48 -21.91 -23.76 -34.81
CA ASP A 48 -22.08 -25.13 -34.35
C ASP A 48 -21.11 -25.40 -33.19
N ALA A 49 -21.63 -25.36 -31.96
CA ALA A 49 -20.83 -25.56 -30.76
C ALA A 49 -21.07 -26.96 -30.19
N SER A 50 -20.19 -27.91 -30.51
CA SER A 50 -20.15 -29.26 -29.92
C SER A 50 -19.57 -29.29 -28.49
N TRP A 51 -19.57 -28.16 -27.78
CA TRP A 51 -18.89 -28.04 -26.49
C TRP A 51 -19.76 -28.52 -25.32
N GLN A 52 -19.30 -29.56 -24.62
CA GLN A 52 -19.90 -30.01 -23.37
C GLN A 52 -19.59 -29.00 -22.26
N ARG A 53 -20.63 -28.52 -21.55
CA ARG A 53 -20.50 -27.68 -20.35
C ARG A 53 -19.44 -28.27 -19.41
N ARG A 54 -18.38 -27.50 -19.09
CA ARG A 54 -17.45 -27.86 -18.01
C ARG A 54 -18.28 -28.20 -16.75
N PRO A 55 -18.05 -29.35 -16.10
CA PRO A 55 -18.77 -29.70 -14.90
C PRO A 55 -18.59 -28.61 -13.85
N ARG A 56 -19.69 -28.16 -13.24
CA ARG A 56 -19.67 -27.20 -12.14
C ARG A 56 -18.92 -27.84 -10.97
N VAL A 57 -17.70 -27.39 -10.72
CA VAL A 57 -16.96 -27.76 -9.51
C VAL A 57 -17.57 -26.98 -8.35
N ALA A 58 -17.98 -27.68 -7.29
CA ALA A 58 -18.50 -27.04 -6.09
C ALA A 58 -17.44 -26.06 -5.53
N TRP A 59 -17.87 -24.88 -5.13
CA TRP A 59 -17.05 -23.73 -4.72
C TRP A 59 -16.00 -24.06 -3.63
N ASN A 60 -16.23 -25.14 -2.86
CA ASN A 60 -15.38 -25.58 -1.75
C ASN A 60 -14.15 -26.40 -2.15
N ASN A 61 -13.90 -26.67 -3.44
CA ASN A 61 -12.74 -27.47 -3.88
C ASN A 61 -11.56 -26.64 -4.43
N LEU A 62 -11.64 -25.30 -4.43
CA LEU A 62 -10.53 -24.43 -4.86
C LEU A 62 -9.46 -24.21 -3.78
N THR A 63 -9.67 -24.69 -2.55
CA THR A 63 -8.75 -24.51 -1.41
C THR A 63 -7.86 -25.72 -1.10
N VAL A 64 -7.98 -26.82 -1.83
CA VAL A 64 -7.08 -27.97 -1.67
C VAL A 64 -5.94 -27.85 -2.69
N ALA A 65 -4.88 -27.15 -2.31
CA ALA A 65 -3.64 -27.13 -3.08
C ALA A 65 -3.07 -28.55 -3.13
N LYS A 66 -3.19 -29.21 -4.28
CA LYS A 66 -2.61 -30.52 -4.52
C LYS A 66 -1.24 -30.34 -5.14
N LEU A 67 -0.20 -30.61 -4.36
CA LEU A 67 1.17 -30.63 -4.89
C LEU A 67 1.25 -31.74 -5.94
N VAL A 68 1.45 -31.33 -7.19
CA VAL A 68 1.68 -32.24 -8.31
C VAL A 68 3.18 -32.38 -8.53
N ARG A 69 3.63 -33.61 -8.71
CA ARG A 69 5.03 -33.90 -9.00
C ARG A 69 5.33 -33.44 -10.42
N ILE A 70 6.35 -32.58 -10.58
CA ILE A 70 6.83 -32.20 -11.90
C ILE A 70 7.39 -33.46 -12.57
N GLU A 71 6.78 -33.84 -13.70
CA GLU A 71 7.10 -35.09 -14.40
C GLU A 71 8.44 -35.00 -15.13
N ARG A 72 8.73 -33.86 -15.77
CA ARG A 72 10.02 -33.56 -16.38
C ARG A 72 10.21 -32.06 -16.61
N PHE A 73 11.45 -31.64 -16.71
CA PHE A 73 11.82 -30.33 -17.25
C PHE A 73 12.41 -30.54 -18.65
N GLU A 74 11.87 -29.86 -19.65
CA GLU A 74 12.44 -29.83 -21.00
C GLU A 74 13.05 -28.47 -21.26
N TYR A 75 14.33 -28.47 -21.62
CA TYR A 75 15.02 -27.27 -22.06
C TYR A 75 14.53 -26.92 -23.48
N VAL A 76 13.79 -25.83 -23.60
CA VAL A 76 13.18 -25.37 -24.87
C VAL A 76 14.04 -24.34 -25.62
N GLY A 77 15.32 -24.21 -25.26
CA GLY A 77 16.28 -23.27 -25.84
C GLY A 77 16.25 -21.86 -25.21
N GLU A 78 17.28 -21.05 -25.52
CA GLU A 78 17.27 -19.62 -25.24
C GLU A 78 16.39 -18.90 -26.27
N LYS A 79 15.27 -18.33 -25.81
CA LYS A 79 14.46 -17.42 -26.62
C LYS A 79 14.83 -15.99 -26.29
N ARG A 80 14.85 -15.13 -27.31
CA ARG A 80 14.90 -13.68 -27.10
C ARG A 80 13.69 -13.26 -26.26
N THR A 81 13.94 -12.86 -25.03
CA THR A 81 13.01 -12.08 -24.22
C THR A 81 13.03 -10.65 -24.72
N TYR A 82 11.85 -10.12 -25.05
CA TYR A 82 11.70 -8.72 -25.42
C TYR A 82 11.33 -7.95 -24.16
N ASP A 83 12.21 -7.04 -23.74
CA ASP A 83 11.82 -6.00 -22.80
C ASP A 83 11.06 -4.91 -23.57
N LEU A 84 9.84 -4.60 -23.12
CA LEU A 84 9.04 -3.53 -23.67
C LEU A 84 9.34 -2.24 -22.90
N GLU A 85 10.17 -1.39 -23.48
CA GLU A 85 10.38 -0.03 -22.98
C GLU A 85 9.46 0.94 -23.74
N VAL A 86 8.64 1.70 -23.01
CA VAL A 86 7.88 2.80 -23.60
C VAL A 86 8.80 3.99 -23.75
N ARG A 87 9.01 4.43 -24.99
CA ARG A 87 9.86 5.56 -25.31
C ARG A 87 9.21 6.87 -24.82
N GLY A 88 9.76 7.48 -23.77
CA GLY A 88 9.30 8.74 -23.19
C GLY A 88 9.76 8.93 -21.73
N ARG A 89 9.38 10.03 -21.08
CA ARG A 89 9.74 10.31 -19.66
C ARG A 89 8.94 9.50 -18.63
N HIS A 90 8.13 8.52 -19.08
CA HIS A 90 7.14 7.83 -18.25
C HIS A 90 7.31 6.32 -18.38
N HIS A 91 8.07 5.73 -17.46
CA HIS A 91 8.44 4.31 -17.46
C HIS A 91 7.34 3.40 -16.90
N ASN A 92 6.08 3.81 -16.93
CA ASN A 92 4.96 3.05 -16.37
C ASN A 92 3.63 3.34 -17.06
N PHE A 93 2.82 2.31 -17.27
CA PHE A 93 1.45 2.43 -17.77
C PHE A 93 0.55 1.29 -17.24
N ILE A 94 -0.77 1.46 -17.38
CA ILE A 94 -1.77 0.43 -17.07
C ILE A 94 -2.11 -0.28 -18.37
N ALA A 95 -1.96 -1.61 -18.40
CA ALA A 95 -2.41 -2.45 -19.52
C ALA A 95 -3.42 -3.48 -19.00
N ASN A 96 -4.64 -3.47 -19.54
CA ASN A 96 -5.69 -4.45 -19.23
C ASN A 96 -5.95 -4.66 -17.72
N GLY A 97 -5.93 -3.58 -16.94
CA GLY A 97 -6.23 -3.63 -15.50
C GLY A 97 -5.15 -4.28 -14.63
N ILE A 98 -3.98 -4.59 -15.18
CA ILE A 98 -2.82 -5.07 -14.42
C ILE A 98 -1.74 -3.99 -14.43
N VAL A 99 -1.20 -3.69 -13.24
CA VAL A 99 -0.02 -2.86 -13.07
C VAL A 99 1.21 -3.74 -13.24
N THR A 100 2.04 -3.49 -14.25
CA THR A 100 3.32 -4.19 -14.44
C THR A 100 4.50 -3.23 -14.17
N HIS A 101 5.40 -3.66 -13.27
CA HIS A 101 6.70 -3.13 -12.83
C HIS A 101 7.08 -1.66 -13.13
N ASN A 102 7.01 -0.83 -12.08
CA ASN A 102 7.92 0.27 -11.65
C ASN A 102 7.19 1.32 -10.79
N SER A 103 6.32 0.90 -9.85
CA SER A 103 5.79 1.80 -8.82
C SER A 103 6.86 2.22 -7.81
N LEU A 104 7.92 1.42 -7.65
CA LEU A 104 9.08 1.69 -6.79
C LEU A 104 10.36 1.39 -7.58
N ASN A 105 11.31 2.32 -7.58
CA ASN A 105 12.66 2.11 -8.12
C ASN A 105 13.69 2.60 -7.10
N GLU A 106 14.36 1.67 -6.43
CA GLU A 106 15.29 1.92 -5.34
C GLU A 106 16.76 1.86 -5.78
N TYR A 107 17.58 2.70 -5.14
CA TYR A 107 19.01 2.66 -5.25
C TYR A 107 19.58 1.27 -4.93
N SER A 108 20.21 0.65 -5.92
CA SER A 108 20.76 -0.69 -5.75
C SER A 108 22.24 -0.64 -5.35
N GLY A 109 22.51 -1.04 -4.11
CA GLY A 109 23.90 -1.26 -3.66
C GLY A 109 24.65 -2.37 -4.41
N ARG A 110 24.01 -3.09 -5.36
CA ARG A 110 24.65 -4.15 -6.16
C ARG A 110 25.44 -3.53 -7.29
N TYR A 111 24.85 -2.49 -7.88
CA TYR A 111 25.39 -1.78 -9.02
C TYR A 111 26.11 -0.50 -8.62
N SER A 112 25.90 0.00 -7.41
CA SER A 112 26.44 1.28 -6.95
C SER A 112 27.03 1.18 -5.55
N LEU A 113 27.90 2.13 -5.19
CA LEU A 113 28.45 2.21 -3.84
C LEU A 113 27.42 2.85 -2.91
N MET A 114 27.19 2.22 -1.76
CA MET A 114 26.24 2.75 -0.77
C MET A 114 26.76 4.06 -0.16
N PRO A 115 25.89 5.09 -0.02
CA PRO A 115 26.22 6.27 0.77
C PRO A 115 26.31 5.90 2.24
N LEU A 116 27.40 6.28 2.91
CA LEU A 116 27.63 6.07 4.33
C LEU A 116 26.93 7.16 5.16
N LEU A 117 25.63 7.31 4.92
CA LEU A 117 24.75 8.25 5.59
C LEU A 117 23.75 7.46 6.44
N PHE A 118 23.62 7.79 7.72
CA PHE A 118 22.81 7.02 8.66
C PHE A 118 21.75 7.88 9.36
N TYR A 119 20.55 7.32 9.59
CA TYR A 119 19.50 7.96 10.35
C TYR A 119 19.94 8.17 11.81
N ARG A 120 19.81 9.40 12.30
CA ARG A 120 20.07 9.76 13.68
C ARG A 120 18.80 10.35 14.30
N PRO A 121 18.18 9.67 15.28
CA PRO A 121 17.01 10.21 15.96
C PRO A 121 17.37 11.44 16.81
N ALA A 122 16.44 12.38 16.92
CA ALA A 122 16.55 13.51 17.86
C ALA A 122 16.38 13.03 19.32
N PRO A 123 16.86 13.78 20.32
CA PRO A 123 16.77 13.39 21.73
C PRO A 123 15.35 13.05 22.18
N GLU A 124 14.37 13.81 21.72
CA GLU A 124 12.95 13.70 22.09
C GLU A 124 12.32 12.40 21.57
N GLN A 125 12.98 11.77 20.59
CA GLN A 125 12.56 10.53 19.94
C GLN A 125 13.11 9.28 20.62
N ILE A 126 14.02 9.39 21.59
CA ILE A 126 14.45 8.25 22.40
C ILE A 126 13.49 8.11 23.58
N GLN A 127 12.55 7.18 23.47
CA GLN A 127 11.52 6.92 24.48
C GLN A 127 11.45 5.42 24.76
N ALA A 128 10.78 5.04 25.85
CA ALA A 128 10.54 3.65 26.18
C ALA A 128 9.64 2.96 25.16
N GLN A 129 9.76 1.63 25.06
CA GLN A 129 8.85 0.80 24.27
C GLN A 129 7.43 0.95 24.79
N SER A 130 6.46 1.14 23.87
CA SER A 130 5.05 1.19 24.26
C SER A 130 4.54 -0.18 24.71
N ALA A 131 3.78 -0.19 25.80
CA ALA A 131 3.15 -1.40 26.34
C ALA A 131 1.96 -1.89 25.50
N SER A 132 1.26 -0.98 24.83
CA SER A 132 0.07 -1.27 24.01
C SER A 132 0.36 -1.28 22.51
N ASN A 133 1.33 -0.48 22.05
CA ASN A 133 1.70 -0.40 20.64
C ASN A 133 3.05 -1.07 20.38
N ARG A 134 3.03 -2.26 19.77
CA ARG A 134 4.26 -3.00 19.43
C ARG A 134 5.15 -2.31 18.39
N GLN A 135 4.61 -1.36 17.61
CA GLN A 135 5.35 -0.59 16.61
C GLN A 135 5.78 0.80 17.13
N GLY A 136 5.43 1.12 18.38
CA GLY A 136 5.52 2.47 18.91
C GLY A 136 6.43 2.60 20.11
N ARG A 137 6.95 3.81 20.25
CA ARG A 137 7.54 4.31 21.48
C ARG A 137 6.51 5.15 22.23
N SER A 138 6.64 5.26 23.56
CA SER A 138 5.75 6.07 24.38
C SER A 138 6.42 6.54 25.67
N GLY A 139 5.88 7.61 26.25
CA GLY A 139 6.34 8.17 27.52
C GLY A 139 7.33 9.32 27.31
N ALA A 140 7.95 9.75 28.40
CA ALA A 140 8.93 10.83 28.38
C ALA A 140 10.22 10.40 27.67
N PRO A 141 10.95 11.34 27.04
CA PRO A 141 12.28 11.07 26.50
C PRO A 141 13.23 10.51 27.58
N LEU A 142 14.06 9.54 27.20
CA LEU A 142 15.10 8.97 28.04
C LEU A 142 16.40 9.78 27.88
N GLU A 143 16.34 11.04 28.30
CA GLU A 143 17.42 12.01 28.07
C GLU A 143 18.78 11.54 28.61
N ALA A 144 18.78 10.86 29.77
CA ALA A 144 19.99 10.39 30.42
C ALA A 144 20.79 9.38 29.60
N ILE A 145 20.12 8.54 28.78
CA ILE A 145 20.81 7.53 27.96
C ILE A 145 21.19 8.04 26.57
N TYR A 146 20.63 9.18 26.14
CA TYR A 146 20.80 9.67 24.78
C TYR A 146 22.26 9.86 24.37
N PRO A 147 23.13 10.50 25.19
CA PRO A 147 24.54 10.67 24.83
C PRO A 147 25.26 9.33 24.61
N GLU A 148 25.04 8.36 25.51
CA GLU A 148 25.67 7.03 25.42
C GLU A 148 25.12 6.22 24.24
N ALA A 149 23.80 6.31 23.97
CA ALA A 149 23.18 5.62 22.83
C ALA A 149 23.76 6.12 21.50
N ILE A 150 23.89 7.44 21.33
CA ILE A 150 24.52 8.04 20.15
C ILE A 150 25.97 7.55 20.02
N GLU A 151 26.76 7.64 21.09
CA GLU A 151 28.16 7.20 21.06
C GLU A 151 28.30 5.73 20.64
N ARG A 152 27.45 4.85 21.18
CA ARG A 152 27.43 3.43 20.82
C ARG A 152 27.04 3.20 19.36
N TRP A 153 26.03 3.90 18.86
CA TRP A 153 25.64 3.78 17.44
C TRP A 153 26.72 4.31 16.50
N GLU A 154 27.33 5.44 16.80
CA GLU A 154 28.39 6.01 15.97
C GLU A 154 29.62 5.09 15.91
N ARG A 155 30.00 4.45 17.02
CA ARG A 155 31.07 3.43 17.01
C ARG A 155 30.77 2.27 16.08
N VAL A 156 29.54 1.73 16.12
CA VAL A 156 29.13 0.62 15.26
C VAL A 156 29.08 1.04 13.79
N ARG A 157 28.53 2.23 13.51
CA ARG A 157 28.44 2.78 12.16
C ARG A 157 29.81 3.04 11.56
N GLN A 158 30.72 3.60 12.35
CA GLN A 158 32.09 3.83 11.94
C GLN A 158 32.79 2.51 11.58
N LEU A 159 32.69 1.50 12.44
CA LEU A 159 33.27 0.18 12.14
C LEU A 159 32.65 -0.43 10.87
N ALA A 160 31.32 -0.40 10.72
CA ALA A 160 30.66 -0.93 9.52
C ALA A 160 31.08 -0.19 8.25
N ALA A 161 31.23 1.14 8.32
CA ALA A 161 31.72 1.97 7.23
C ALA A 161 33.17 1.64 6.84
N GLU A 162 34.05 1.50 7.83
CA GLU A 162 35.46 1.12 7.62
C GLU A 162 35.58 -0.27 7.00
N GLN A 163 34.81 -1.26 7.47
CA GLN A 163 34.80 -2.61 6.89
C GLN A 163 34.26 -2.62 5.46
N TYR A 164 33.17 -1.90 5.21
CA TYR A 164 32.62 -1.75 3.86
C TYR A 164 33.65 -1.14 2.90
N ALA A 165 34.30 -0.04 3.28
CA ALA A 165 35.32 0.61 2.47
C ALA A 165 36.51 -0.33 2.21
N TRP A 166 37.00 -1.02 3.25
CA TRP A 166 38.12 -1.96 3.16
C TRP A 166 37.85 -3.13 2.19
N LEU A 167 36.62 -3.65 2.17
CA LEU A 167 36.17 -4.69 1.24
C LEU A 167 36.09 -4.17 -0.20
N VAL A 168 35.52 -2.97 -0.38
CA VAL A 168 35.39 -2.35 -1.71
C VAL A 168 36.76 -2.02 -2.30
N GLU A 169 37.72 -1.56 -1.50
CA GLU A 169 39.12 -1.33 -1.92
C GLU A 169 39.85 -2.59 -2.39
N ARG A 170 39.33 -3.78 -2.05
CA ARG A 170 39.88 -5.10 -2.41
C ARG A 170 39.06 -5.80 -3.48
N ASP A 171 38.25 -5.05 -4.22
CA ASP A 171 37.41 -5.55 -5.31
C ASP A 171 36.43 -6.66 -4.89
N VAL A 172 36.06 -6.72 -3.61
CA VAL A 172 34.96 -7.58 -3.16
C VAL A 172 33.67 -7.10 -3.80
N ALA A 173 32.85 -8.03 -4.30
CA ALA A 173 31.59 -7.72 -4.94
C ALA A 173 30.72 -6.83 -4.03
N ARG A 174 30.20 -5.73 -4.57
CA ARG A 174 29.44 -4.72 -3.80
C ARG A 174 28.25 -5.30 -3.04
N GLU A 175 27.66 -6.38 -3.55
CA GLU A 175 26.59 -7.10 -2.89
C GLU A 175 26.99 -7.87 -1.65
N LEU A 176 28.24 -8.30 -1.58
CA LEU A 176 28.82 -8.91 -0.38
C LEU A 176 29.40 -7.84 0.55
N ALA A 177 30.04 -6.80 0.00
CA ALA A 177 30.64 -5.75 0.81
C ALA A 177 29.62 -5.04 1.72
N ARG A 178 28.39 -4.83 1.23
CA ARG A 178 27.37 -4.04 1.94
C ARG A 178 26.55 -4.80 2.98
N ILE A 179 26.73 -6.12 3.15
CA ILE A 179 25.80 -6.97 3.91
C ILE A 179 25.69 -6.57 5.39
N ASP A 180 26.78 -6.02 5.95
CA ASP A 180 26.86 -5.60 7.35
C ASP A 180 26.57 -4.10 7.56
N LEU A 181 26.19 -3.36 6.49
CA LEU A 181 25.72 -1.99 6.67
C LEU A 181 24.40 -2.01 7.47
N PRO A 182 24.26 -1.17 8.51
CA PRO A 182 23.10 -1.21 9.39
C PRO A 182 21.82 -0.75 8.69
N LEU A 183 20.66 -1.18 9.17
CA LEU A 183 19.34 -0.75 8.68
C LEU A 183 19.11 0.77 8.73
N SER A 184 19.88 1.48 9.56
CA SER A 184 19.84 2.95 9.61
C SER A 184 20.48 3.61 8.39
N THR A 185 21.11 2.88 7.48
CA THR A 185 21.71 3.43 6.25
C THR A 185 20.61 4.00 5.36
N TYR A 186 20.75 5.26 4.96
CA TYR A 186 19.82 5.90 4.05
C TYR A 186 19.89 5.27 2.65
N THR A 187 18.73 5.20 2.03
CA THR A 187 18.53 4.81 0.63
C THR A 187 17.70 5.89 -0.06
N GLN A 188 17.57 5.78 -1.37
CA GLN A 188 16.70 6.66 -2.15
C GLN A 188 15.92 5.82 -3.15
N TRP A 189 14.66 6.16 -3.36
CA TRP A 189 13.85 5.54 -4.38
C TRP A 189 12.92 6.55 -5.03
N TYR A 190 12.57 6.27 -6.29
CA TYR A 190 11.40 6.87 -6.91
C TYR A 190 10.18 6.06 -6.53
N TRP A 191 9.17 6.73 -5.98
CA TRP A 191 7.88 6.14 -5.67
C TRP A 191 6.79 6.82 -6.47
N LYS A 192 6.01 6.01 -7.19
CA LYS A 192 4.87 6.43 -7.98
C LYS A 192 3.65 5.64 -7.54
N ILE A 193 2.60 6.36 -7.19
CA ILE A 193 1.36 5.82 -6.65
C ILE A 193 0.20 6.70 -7.13
N ASP A 194 -0.96 6.09 -7.41
CA ASP A 194 -2.17 6.85 -7.70
C ASP A 194 -2.80 7.41 -6.42
N LEU A 195 -3.71 8.37 -6.58
CA LEU A 195 -4.30 9.09 -5.46
C LEU A 195 -5.10 8.21 -4.50
N HIS A 196 -5.83 7.22 -5.02
CA HIS A 196 -6.64 6.32 -4.19
C HIS A 196 -5.75 5.47 -3.27
N ASN A 197 -4.73 4.83 -3.85
CA ASN A 197 -3.78 4.04 -3.07
C ASN A 197 -2.91 4.90 -2.15
N LEU A 198 -2.66 6.16 -2.51
CA LEU A 198 -1.95 7.11 -1.65
C LEU A 198 -2.76 7.45 -0.40
N PHE A 199 -4.07 7.69 -0.51
CA PHE A 199 -4.92 7.88 0.67
C PHE A 199 -4.98 6.65 1.57
N HIS A 200 -5.05 5.46 0.98
CA HIS A 200 -4.95 4.23 1.78
C HIS A 200 -3.61 4.15 2.53
N PHE A 201 -2.49 4.42 1.85
CA PHE A 201 -1.18 4.50 2.49
C PHE A 201 -1.15 5.52 3.63
N LEU A 202 -1.65 6.74 3.40
CA LEU A 202 -1.66 7.80 4.42
C LEU A 202 -2.54 7.43 5.61
N SER A 203 -3.67 6.77 5.40
CA SER A 203 -4.56 6.33 6.48
C SER A 203 -3.87 5.36 7.44
N VAL A 204 -2.98 4.50 6.93
CA VAL A 204 -2.24 3.53 7.76
C VAL A 204 -0.92 4.11 8.29
N ARG A 205 -0.33 5.09 7.59
CA ARG A 205 1.03 5.58 7.91
C ARG A 205 1.06 6.95 8.58
N ALA A 206 -0.01 7.73 8.52
CA ALA A 206 -0.20 8.90 9.38
C ALA A 206 -0.83 8.53 10.73
N ASP A 207 -1.30 7.29 10.88
CA ASP A 207 -1.90 6.78 12.11
C ASP A 207 -0.91 6.86 13.31
N PRO A 208 -1.33 7.32 14.50
CA PRO A 208 -0.49 7.41 15.69
C PRO A 208 0.17 6.08 16.12
N HIS A 209 -0.40 4.94 15.76
CA HIS A 209 0.15 3.62 16.05
C HIS A 209 1.27 3.21 15.10
N ALA A 210 1.40 3.84 13.92
CA ALA A 210 2.52 3.60 13.03
C ALA A 210 3.84 4.09 13.66
N GLN A 211 4.97 3.49 13.28
CA GLN A 211 6.28 3.92 13.74
C GLN A 211 6.53 5.40 13.39
N TYR A 212 7.07 6.19 14.32
CA TYR A 212 7.25 7.63 14.13
C TYR A 212 7.98 8.00 12.84
N GLU A 213 9.05 7.28 12.48
CA GLU A 213 9.85 7.61 11.31
C GLU A 213 9.00 7.59 10.01
N ILE A 214 8.14 6.58 9.82
CA ILE A 214 7.25 6.56 8.64
C ILE A 214 6.12 7.59 8.74
N ARG A 215 5.66 7.91 9.96
CA ARG A 215 4.69 9.00 10.17
C ARG A 215 5.25 10.35 9.76
N ALA A 216 6.53 10.62 10.03
CA ALA A 216 7.19 11.85 9.61
C ALA A 216 7.15 12.01 8.08
N TYR A 217 7.42 10.93 7.32
CA TYR A 217 7.25 10.93 5.87
C TYR A 217 5.78 11.12 5.47
N ALA A 218 4.86 10.37 6.09
CA ALA A 218 3.43 10.44 5.79
C ALA A 218 2.87 11.86 5.99
N ARG A 219 3.27 12.56 7.05
CA ARG A 219 2.85 13.95 7.33
C ARG A 219 3.29 14.90 6.21
N ILE A 220 4.54 14.80 5.76
CA ILE A 220 5.05 15.63 4.66
C ILE A 220 4.32 15.32 3.35
N ILE A 221 4.10 14.04 3.04
CA ILE A 221 3.37 13.62 1.84
C ILE A 221 1.91 14.10 1.88
N ALA A 222 1.25 13.97 3.02
CA ALA A 222 -0.10 14.48 3.25
C ALA A 222 -0.17 16.00 3.06
N GLY A 223 0.79 16.76 3.60
CA GLY A 223 0.87 18.20 3.39
C GLY A 223 1.12 18.60 1.94
N MET A 224 1.92 17.83 1.19
CA MET A 224 2.06 18.02 -0.27
C MET A 224 0.73 17.76 -0.97
N LEU A 225 0.02 16.71 -0.57
CA LEU A 225 -1.26 16.34 -1.15
C LEU A 225 -2.35 17.37 -0.88
N LYS A 226 -2.42 17.93 0.33
CA LYS A 226 -3.30 19.06 0.70
C LYS A 226 -3.16 20.23 -0.27
N ARG A 227 -1.95 20.49 -0.76
CA ARG A 227 -1.67 21.57 -1.72
C ARG A 227 -2.00 21.20 -3.17
N VAL A 228 -1.83 19.94 -3.55
CA VAL A 228 -2.00 19.46 -4.94
C VAL A 228 -3.46 19.10 -5.25
N ALA A 229 -4.16 18.47 -4.32
CA ALA A 229 -5.53 17.99 -4.48
C ALA A 229 -6.38 18.29 -3.22
N PRO A 230 -6.66 19.58 -2.92
CA PRO A 230 -7.25 20.00 -1.65
C PRO A 230 -8.63 19.40 -1.38
N LEU A 231 -9.51 19.32 -2.38
CA LEU A 231 -10.86 18.76 -2.22
C LEU A 231 -10.83 17.26 -1.90
N SER A 232 -9.95 16.51 -2.57
CA SER A 232 -9.77 15.09 -2.27
C SER A 232 -9.13 14.89 -0.90
N PHE A 233 -8.22 15.78 -0.51
CA PHE A 233 -7.59 15.76 0.81
C PHE A 233 -8.61 16.02 1.92
N GLU A 234 -9.47 17.03 1.77
CA GLU A 234 -10.57 17.31 2.69
C GLU A 234 -11.50 16.12 2.83
N ALA A 235 -11.92 15.51 1.71
CA ALA A 235 -12.73 14.29 1.74
C ALA A 235 -12.03 13.12 2.46
N TRP A 236 -10.73 12.94 2.24
CA TRP A 236 -9.96 11.94 2.99
C TRP A 236 -9.91 12.26 4.49
N VAL A 237 -9.75 13.52 4.87
CA VAL A 237 -9.79 13.92 6.29
C VAL A 237 -11.16 13.60 6.89
N ASP A 238 -12.24 14.01 6.25
CA ASP A 238 -13.59 13.89 6.78
C ASP A 238 -14.10 12.46 6.85
N TYR A 239 -13.85 11.67 5.80
CA TYR A 239 -14.47 10.35 5.65
C TYR A 239 -13.55 9.19 6.04
N GLU A 240 -12.23 9.38 6.04
CA GLU A 240 -11.26 8.30 6.30
C GLU A 240 -10.42 8.57 7.55
N LEU A 241 -9.66 9.67 7.59
CA LEU A 241 -8.71 9.93 8.69
C LEU A 241 -9.42 10.25 10.02
N CYS A 242 -10.42 11.14 9.98
CA CYS A 242 -11.26 11.49 11.12
C CYS A 242 -12.55 10.67 11.15
N GLY A 243 -12.77 9.83 10.13
CA GLY A 243 -13.89 8.92 10.05
C GLY A 243 -13.67 7.66 10.90
N ALA A 244 -14.75 6.94 11.18
CA ALA A 244 -14.67 5.63 11.79
C ALA A 244 -15.78 4.71 11.26
N HIS A 245 -15.41 3.48 10.93
CA HIS A 245 -16.41 2.45 10.63
C HIS A 245 -17.02 1.90 11.92
N LEU A 246 -18.36 1.91 11.94
CA LEU A 246 -19.17 1.31 12.99
C LEU A 246 -19.81 0.02 12.47
N SER A 247 -19.54 -1.07 13.16
CA SER A 247 -20.18 -2.37 12.94
C SER A 247 -21.68 -2.30 13.22
N ARG A 248 -22.39 -3.34 12.77
CA ARG A 248 -23.84 -3.49 13.01
C ARG A 248 -24.19 -3.38 14.51
N ALA A 249 -23.37 -3.96 15.39
CA ALA A 249 -23.62 -3.99 16.82
C ALA A 249 -23.35 -2.62 17.46
N GLU A 250 -22.27 -1.94 17.05
CA GLU A 250 -21.95 -0.57 17.46
C GLU A 250 -23.05 0.43 17.03
N LEU A 251 -23.55 0.34 15.80
CA LEU A 251 -24.71 1.12 15.35
C LEU A 251 -25.96 0.80 16.16
N GLY A 252 -26.13 -0.46 16.57
CA GLY A 252 -27.21 -0.88 17.47
C GLY A 252 -27.14 -0.18 18.83
N ALA A 253 -25.94 0.00 19.38
CA ALA A 253 -25.72 0.72 20.62
C ALA A 253 -26.08 2.21 20.48
N LEU A 254 -25.61 2.87 19.40
CA LEU A 254 -25.94 4.28 19.15
C LEU A 254 -27.43 4.52 18.97
N ARG A 255 -28.15 3.61 18.28
CA ARG A 255 -29.61 3.70 18.12
C ARG A 255 -30.40 3.55 19.41
N ARG A 256 -29.81 3.02 20.49
CA ARG A 256 -30.43 3.02 21.83
C ARG A 256 -30.24 4.35 22.56
N LEU A 257 -29.21 5.11 22.19
CA LEU A 257 -28.87 6.41 22.78
C LEU A 257 -29.48 7.58 22.00
N LEU A 258 -29.78 7.39 20.72
CA LEU A 258 -30.18 8.44 19.81
C LEU A 258 -31.57 8.16 19.22
N ARG A 259 -32.36 9.21 19.09
CA ARG A 259 -33.64 9.24 18.37
C ARG A 259 -33.47 10.13 17.13
N VAL A 260 -34.10 9.73 16.03
CA VAL A 260 -34.20 10.56 14.83
C VAL A 260 -35.66 11.01 14.66
N ALA A 261 -35.89 12.31 14.58
CA ALA A 261 -37.21 12.91 14.37
C ALA A 261 -37.07 14.16 13.49
N ASP A 262 -37.91 14.28 12.46
CA ASP A 262 -37.95 15.45 11.56
C ASP A 262 -36.60 15.87 10.93
N GLY A 263 -35.66 14.93 10.77
CA GLY A 263 -34.32 15.19 10.24
C GLY A 263 -33.28 15.55 11.31
N ASP A 264 -33.71 15.75 12.56
CA ASP A 264 -32.85 16.00 13.71
C ASP A 264 -32.45 14.70 14.41
N ILE A 265 -31.29 14.73 15.07
CA ILE A 265 -30.79 13.66 15.94
C ILE A 265 -30.83 14.16 17.39
N GLU A 266 -31.65 13.52 18.21
CA GLU A 266 -31.86 13.88 19.61
C GLU A 266 -31.35 12.76 20.54
N SER A 267 -30.83 13.14 21.70
CA SER A 267 -30.57 12.20 22.79
C SER A 267 -31.74 12.26 23.78
N PRO A 268 -32.38 11.13 24.16
CA PRO A 268 -33.46 11.09 25.16
C PRO A 268 -33.10 11.51 26.60
N GLY A 269 -31.97 12.21 26.83
CA GLY A 269 -31.49 12.61 28.14
C GLY A 269 -30.52 11.60 28.74
N ALA A 270 -30.75 11.16 29.99
CA ALA A 270 -29.84 10.31 30.77
C ALA A 270 -29.73 8.84 30.31
N ALA A 271 -29.98 8.57 29.02
CA ALA A 271 -29.83 7.23 28.45
C ALA A 271 -28.35 6.82 28.48
N ARG A 272 -28.09 5.60 28.94
CA ARG A 272 -26.76 4.97 28.92
C ARG A 272 -26.89 3.57 28.36
N VAL A 273 -25.88 3.11 27.64
CA VAL A 273 -25.75 1.69 27.27
C VAL A 273 -24.60 1.12 28.08
N THR A 274 -24.88 0.12 28.91
CA THR A 274 -23.87 -0.51 29.77
C THR A 274 -23.01 -1.50 28.99
N ALA A 275 -21.86 -1.89 29.54
CA ALA A 275 -21.03 -2.94 28.95
C ALA A 275 -21.77 -4.28 28.80
N GLU A 276 -22.69 -4.59 29.73
CA GLU A 276 -23.55 -5.78 29.66
C GLU A 276 -24.53 -5.71 28.48
N GLU A 277 -25.11 -4.52 28.23
CA GLU A 277 -26.00 -4.30 27.09
C GLU A 277 -25.25 -4.30 25.76
N LEU A 278 -24.01 -3.80 25.72
CA LEU A 278 -23.11 -3.93 24.57
C LEU A 278 -22.76 -5.39 24.31
N ALA A 279 -22.46 -6.17 25.36
CA ALA A 279 -22.22 -7.60 25.23
C ALA A 279 -23.47 -8.35 24.72
N ALA A 280 -24.66 -7.95 25.16
CA ALA A 280 -25.93 -8.49 24.66
C ALA A 280 -26.19 -8.16 23.17
N LEU A 281 -25.60 -7.08 22.65
CA LEU A 281 -25.59 -6.75 21.22
C LEU A 281 -24.55 -7.55 20.41
N GLY A 282 -23.73 -8.36 21.08
CA GLY A 282 -22.73 -9.24 20.48
C GLY A 282 -21.33 -8.64 20.41
N LEU A 283 -21.05 -7.52 21.09
CA LEU A 283 -19.67 -7.00 21.17
C LEU A 283 -18.87 -7.79 22.20
N SER A 284 -17.67 -8.21 21.80
CA SER A 284 -16.65 -8.70 22.73
C SER A 284 -16.09 -7.57 23.59
N LYS A 285 -15.37 -7.92 24.68
CA LYS A 285 -14.70 -6.93 25.54
C LYS A 285 -13.78 -5.98 24.73
N ARG A 286 -13.04 -6.53 23.76
CA ARG A 286 -12.15 -5.75 22.89
C ARG A 286 -12.94 -4.77 22.02
N GLU A 287 -14.03 -5.22 21.40
CA GLU A 287 -14.87 -4.37 20.54
C GLU A 287 -15.59 -3.27 21.35
N ILE A 288 -15.93 -3.53 22.61
CA ILE A 288 -16.45 -2.51 23.54
C ILE A 288 -15.40 -1.43 23.79
N GLU A 289 -14.16 -1.82 24.08
CA GLU A 289 -13.03 -0.89 24.28
C GLU A 289 -12.76 -0.07 23.00
N GLU A 290 -12.79 -0.71 21.82
CA GLU A 290 -12.64 -0.06 20.51
C GLU A 290 -13.78 0.94 20.24
N LEU A 291 -15.05 0.59 20.50
CA LEU A 291 -16.19 1.50 20.35
C LEU A 291 -16.05 2.72 21.25
N CYS A 292 -15.71 2.52 22.52
CA CYS A 292 -15.49 3.61 23.45
C CYS A 292 -14.35 4.53 22.98
N ALA A 293 -13.27 3.96 22.42
CA ALA A 293 -12.17 4.75 21.85
C ALA A 293 -12.60 5.53 20.60
N LYS A 294 -13.43 4.96 19.71
CA LYS A 294 -13.96 5.65 18.52
C LYS A 294 -14.87 6.83 18.88
N LEU A 295 -15.66 6.70 19.95
CA LEU A 295 -16.62 7.73 20.38
C LEU A 295 -16.02 8.76 21.34
N ALA A 296 -14.87 8.46 21.95
CA ALA A 296 -14.14 9.42 22.76
C ALA A 296 -13.70 10.61 21.90
N LYS A 297 -13.51 11.78 22.54
CA LYS A 297 -13.04 12.97 21.84
C LYS A 297 -11.75 12.62 21.08
N PRO A 298 -11.72 12.78 19.74
CA PRO A 298 -10.52 12.46 18.99
C PRO A 298 -9.37 13.38 19.44
N PRO A 299 -8.12 12.90 19.38
CA PRO A 299 -6.97 13.78 19.51
C PRO A 299 -7.05 14.89 18.45
N ALA A 300 -6.43 16.04 18.73
CA ALA A 300 -6.35 17.11 17.75
C ALA A 300 -5.73 16.55 16.46
N THR A 301 -6.43 16.73 15.34
CA THR A 301 -5.90 16.34 14.04
C THR A 301 -4.72 17.23 13.69
N ASP A 302 -3.70 16.60 13.11
CA ASP A 302 -2.63 17.32 12.47
C ASP A 302 -3.22 18.17 11.33
N ASP A 303 -2.85 19.44 11.26
CA ASP A 303 -3.25 20.34 10.17
C ASP A 303 -2.58 19.99 8.83
N PHE A 304 -1.54 19.14 8.88
CA PHE A 304 -0.66 18.77 7.78
C PHE A 304 -0.04 19.98 7.06
N ASP A 305 0.06 21.12 7.73
CA ASP A 305 0.67 22.30 7.13
C ASP A 305 2.18 22.11 7.00
N LEU A 306 2.69 22.51 5.84
CA LEU A 306 4.10 22.41 5.50
C LEU A 306 4.82 23.71 5.84
N ASP A 307 5.90 23.60 6.61
CA ASP A 307 6.88 24.67 6.71
C ASP A 307 7.74 24.70 5.43
N LEU A 308 7.34 25.56 4.49
CA LEU A 308 8.07 25.73 3.24
C LEU A 308 9.43 26.43 3.43
N ALA A 309 9.66 27.12 4.55
CA ALA A 309 10.97 27.73 4.83
C ALA A 309 12.03 26.66 5.17
N ALA A 310 11.61 25.53 5.74
CA ALA A 310 12.45 24.37 5.98
C ALA A 310 12.72 23.53 4.70
N ALA A 311 11.98 23.75 3.62
CA ALA A 311 12.13 22.98 2.39
C ALA A 311 13.53 23.14 1.78
N ARG A 312 14.01 22.06 1.17
CA ARG A 312 15.29 22.02 0.45
C ARG A 312 15.06 21.47 -0.95
N PRO A 313 15.77 21.99 -1.96
CA PRO A 313 15.63 21.47 -3.32
C PRO A 313 16.20 20.05 -3.42
N ALA A 314 15.73 19.25 -4.38
CA ALA A 314 16.16 17.86 -4.54
C ALA A 314 17.68 17.73 -4.73
N GLU A 315 18.30 18.72 -5.40
CA GLU A 315 19.73 18.78 -5.64
C GLU A 315 20.55 18.91 -4.34
N HIS A 316 19.98 19.49 -3.29
CA HIS A 316 20.62 19.53 -1.97
C HIS A 316 20.82 18.11 -1.43
N PHE A 317 19.76 17.30 -1.46
CA PHE A 317 19.82 15.91 -0.98
C PHE A 317 20.66 15.02 -1.89
N ALA A 318 20.62 15.25 -3.21
CA ALA A 318 21.50 14.54 -4.15
C ALA A 318 22.98 14.76 -3.82
N ARG A 319 23.39 16.03 -3.58
CA ARG A 319 24.76 16.36 -3.17
C ARG A 319 25.13 15.75 -1.82
N LEU A 320 24.21 15.74 -0.85
CA LEU A 320 24.43 15.12 0.46
C LEU A 320 24.71 13.62 0.32
N MET A 321 23.90 12.91 -0.47
CA MET A 321 24.05 11.48 -0.72
C MET A 321 25.35 11.19 -1.46
N GLU A 322 25.66 11.95 -2.51
CA GLU A 322 26.90 11.80 -3.29
C GLU A 322 28.16 12.02 -2.44
N ALA A 323 28.15 13.05 -1.58
CA ALA A 323 29.26 13.33 -0.67
C ALA A 323 29.49 12.21 0.37
N ALA A 324 28.46 11.43 0.69
CA ALA A 324 28.55 10.30 1.61
C ALA A 324 29.00 8.99 0.93
N VAL A 325 29.10 8.94 -0.40
CA VAL A 325 29.62 7.77 -1.11
C VAL A 325 31.14 7.70 -0.93
N PRO A 326 31.70 6.56 -0.50
CA PRO A 326 33.14 6.43 -0.34
C PRO A 326 33.85 6.60 -1.67
N ARG A 327 34.92 7.39 -1.67
CA ARG A 327 35.82 7.56 -2.81
C ARG A 327 36.82 6.42 -2.80
N VAL A 328 36.63 5.47 -3.70
CA VAL A 328 37.56 4.36 -3.88
C VAL A 328 38.27 4.59 -5.20
N ASP A 329 39.57 4.86 -5.13
CA ASP A 329 40.41 4.93 -6.33
C ASP A 329 40.42 3.55 -6.97
N ARG A 330 39.72 3.40 -8.10
CA ARG A 330 39.84 2.21 -8.92
C ARG A 330 41.26 2.17 -9.49
N ARG A 331 42.04 1.18 -9.06
CA ARG A 331 43.33 0.88 -9.68
C ARG A 331 43.16 0.28 -11.06
#